data_AF-A0A0R2F3F2-F1
#
_entry.id   AF-A0A0R2F3F2-F1
#
_cell.length_a   1.000
_cell.length_b   1.000
_cell.length_c   1.000
_cell.angle_alpha   90.00
_cell.angle_beta   90.00
_cell.angle_gamma   90.00
#
_symmetry.space_group_name_H-M   'P 1'
#
loop_
_entity.id
_entity.type
_entity.pdbx_description
1 polymer ?
#
loop_
_entity_poly.entity_id
_entity_poly.type
_entity_poly.pdbx_seq_one_letter_code
_entity_poly.pdbx_strand_id
1 'polypeptide(L)'
;MEFTKRQKTIIEMLKQTSPLTGEEIATQLNLSVPTIRGDLRLLTAVEILAARPKVGYVYKGDQRVSLDYHNLYETPISEILQPAAVIKDDTSLQEAVSKLFLKDVGSLYVVDDEHQLVGLISRKDLLRASFNNSNAESMLASVVMTRMPNIVTVTADATVLAVGQLLLKHKVDSLPVVEKGDRYQVIGKITKNRIFQHFIEKVE
;
A
#
# COMPACT_ATOMS: atom_id res chain seq x y z
N MET A 1 -2.39 -1.91 -22.18
CA MET A 1 -2.62 -1.98 -23.64
C MET A 1 -2.16 -0.66 -24.24
N GLU A 2 -1.21 -0.70 -25.18
CA GLU A 2 -0.66 0.53 -25.75
C GLU A 2 -1.46 0.99 -26.97
N PHE A 3 -1.81 2.28 -27.02
CA PHE A 3 -2.54 2.85 -28.16
C PHE A 3 -1.62 3.11 -29.34
N THR A 4 -2.15 2.93 -30.56
CA THR A 4 -1.43 3.28 -31.78
C THR A 4 -1.21 4.79 -31.88
N LYS A 5 -0.25 5.21 -32.72
CA LYS A 5 0.01 6.63 -32.98
C LYS A 5 -1.26 7.38 -33.41
N ARG A 6 -2.08 6.77 -34.27
CA ARG A 6 -3.34 7.36 -34.75
C ARG A 6 -4.38 7.50 -33.63
N GLN A 7 -4.52 6.48 -32.78
CA GLN A 7 -5.42 6.53 -31.63
C GLN A 7 -5.02 7.64 -30.65
N LYS A 8 -3.72 7.77 -30.36
CA LYS A 8 -3.18 8.87 -29.54
C LYS A 8 -3.52 10.24 -30.14
N THR A 9 -3.38 10.40 -31.46
CA THR A 9 -3.77 11.65 -32.16
C THR A 9 -5.27 11.94 -32.06
N ILE A 10 -6.15 10.94 -32.25
CA ILE A 10 -7.61 11.11 -32.11
C ILE A 10 -7.98 11.57 -30.70
N ILE A 11 -7.33 11.00 -29.67
CA ILE A 11 -7.53 11.40 -28.28
C ILE A 11 -7.13 12.87 -28.08
N GLU A 12 -5.95 13.27 -28.55
CA GLU A 12 -5.46 14.65 -28.41
C GLU A 12 -6.37 15.67 -29.10
N MET A 13 -6.90 15.35 -30.30
CA MET A 13 -7.88 16.20 -30.99
C MET A 13 -9.13 16.42 -30.13
N LEU A 14 -9.68 15.36 -29.54
CA LEU A 14 -10.88 15.42 -28.71
C LEU A 14 -10.64 16.02 -27.31
N LYS A 15 -9.39 16.01 -26.81
CA LYS A 15 -9.01 16.78 -25.61
C LYS A 15 -9.01 18.29 -25.87
N GLN A 16 -8.55 18.70 -27.05
CA GLN A 16 -8.48 20.12 -27.44
C GLN A 16 -9.87 20.66 -27.80
N THR A 17 -10.65 19.87 -28.54
CA THR A 17 -11.96 20.26 -29.03
C THR A 17 -12.92 19.07 -28.95
N SER A 18 -13.95 19.16 -28.11
CA SER A 18 -14.98 18.12 -27.98
C SER A 18 -16.36 18.77 -27.80
N PRO A 19 -17.41 18.30 -28.49
CA PRO A 19 -17.47 17.10 -29.34
C PRO A 19 -16.86 17.29 -30.75
N LEU A 20 -16.44 16.17 -31.37
CA LEU A 20 -16.15 16.09 -32.81
C LEU A 20 -16.89 14.91 -33.44
N THR A 21 -17.46 15.11 -34.62
CA THR A 21 -18.04 14.06 -35.45
C THR A 21 -16.97 13.17 -36.06
N GLY A 22 -17.36 11.96 -36.49
CA GLY A 22 -16.44 11.07 -37.21
C GLY A 22 -15.88 11.69 -38.50
N GLU A 23 -16.66 12.56 -39.16
CA GLU A 23 -16.27 13.27 -40.38
C GLU A 23 -15.22 14.35 -40.09
N GLU A 24 -15.40 15.15 -39.04
CA GLU A 24 -14.42 16.17 -38.63
C GLU A 24 -13.08 15.51 -38.21
N ILE A 25 -13.15 14.41 -37.47
CA ILE A 25 -11.95 13.66 -37.07
C ILE A 25 -11.23 13.09 -38.30
N ALA A 26 -11.97 12.46 -39.22
CA ALA A 26 -11.40 11.89 -40.43
C ALA A 26 -10.75 12.97 -41.32
N THR A 27 -11.40 14.13 -41.45
CA THR A 27 -10.93 15.27 -42.25
C THR A 27 -9.61 15.83 -41.70
N GLN A 28 -9.52 16.07 -40.39
CA GLN A 28 -8.28 16.57 -39.77
C GLN A 28 -7.12 15.56 -39.87
N LEU A 29 -7.42 14.27 -39.91
CA LEU A 29 -6.41 13.21 -40.12
C LEU A 29 -6.09 12.97 -41.59
N ASN A 30 -6.76 13.65 -42.53
CA ASN A 30 -6.68 13.39 -43.96
C ASN A 30 -6.99 11.92 -44.33
N LEU A 31 -8.02 11.36 -43.71
CA LEU A 31 -8.48 9.98 -43.87
C LEU A 31 -9.99 9.92 -44.12
N SER A 32 -10.51 8.72 -44.40
CA SER A 32 -11.95 8.48 -44.50
C SER A 32 -12.54 7.95 -43.17
N VAL A 33 -13.83 8.22 -42.93
CA VAL A 33 -14.54 7.71 -41.74
C VAL A 33 -14.46 6.17 -41.62
N PRO A 34 -14.61 5.36 -42.70
CA PRO A 34 -14.38 3.92 -42.64
C PRO A 34 -12.99 3.53 -42.13
N THR A 35 -11.94 4.28 -42.49
CA THR A 35 -10.54 3.99 -42.11
C THR A 35 -10.31 4.12 -40.60
N ILE A 36 -10.98 5.08 -39.96
CA ILE A 36 -10.82 5.35 -38.52
C ILE A 36 -11.89 4.67 -37.64
N ARG A 37 -12.86 3.97 -38.25
CA ARG A 37 -13.98 3.31 -37.54
C ARG A 37 -13.49 2.35 -36.45
N GLY A 38 -12.44 1.59 -36.74
CA GLY A 38 -11.83 0.67 -35.77
C GLY A 38 -11.25 1.38 -34.54
N ASP A 39 -10.60 2.53 -34.75
CA ASP A 39 -10.03 3.34 -33.68
C ASP A 39 -11.13 3.93 -32.81
N LEU A 40 -12.16 4.54 -33.42
CA LEU A 40 -13.29 5.11 -32.71
C LEU A 40 -14.04 4.04 -31.91
N ARG A 41 -14.27 2.86 -32.49
CA ARG A 41 -14.90 1.73 -31.79
C ARG A 41 -14.07 1.28 -30.60
N LEU A 42 -12.76 1.12 -30.75
CA LEU A 42 -11.87 0.73 -29.64
C LEU A 42 -11.88 1.80 -28.54
N LEU A 43 -11.69 3.07 -28.90
CA LEU A 43 -11.61 4.19 -27.96
C LEU A 43 -12.92 4.42 -27.20
N THR A 44 -14.07 4.16 -27.83
CA THR A 44 -15.36 4.14 -27.14
C THR A 44 -15.54 2.89 -26.27
N ALA A 45 -15.10 1.72 -26.74
CA ALA A 45 -15.21 0.48 -25.97
C ALA A 45 -14.37 0.49 -24.68
N VAL A 46 -13.22 1.18 -24.69
CA VAL A 46 -12.38 1.39 -23.49
C VAL A 46 -12.74 2.67 -22.72
N GLU A 47 -13.90 3.26 -23.01
CA GLU A 47 -14.53 4.39 -22.30
C GLU A 47 -13.73 5.71 -22.27
N ILE A 48 -12.67 5.84 -23.08
CA ILE A 48 -11.96 7.11 -23.26
C ILE A 48 -12.82 8.13 -24.00
N LEU A 49 -13.63 7.64 -24.96
CA LEU A 49 -14.59 8.44 -25.71
C LEU A 49 -16.02 7.97 -25.44
N ALA A 50 -16.97 8.89 -25.47
CA ALA A 50 -18.39 8.57 -25.54
C ALA A 50 -18.96 8.94 -26.91
N ALA A 51 -19.62 7.99 -27.58
CA ALA A 51 -20.38 8.26 -28.79
C ALA A 51 -21.77 8.81 -28.41
N ARG A 52 -22.14 9.96 -28.96
CA ARG A 52 -23.46 10.59 -28.82
C ARG A 52 -24.15 10.64 -30.19
N PRO A 53 -25.33 10.00 -30.34
CA PRO A 53 -26.07 10.03 -31.59
C PRO A 53 -26.30 11.47 -32.07
N LYS A 54 -26.06 11.74 -33.36
CA LYS A 54 -26.21 13.05 -34.01
C LYS A 54 -25.31 14.18 -33.47
N VAL A 55 -24.37 13.89 -32.58
CA VAL A 55 -23.43 14.88 -32.02
C VAL A 55 -21.97 14.51 -32.31
N GLY A 56 -21.64 13.22 -32.27
CA GLY A 56 -20.26 12.75 -32.50
C GLY A 56 -19.65 12.12 -31.26
N TYR A 57 -18.35 12.25 -31.11
CA TYR A 57 -17.57 11.68 -30.03
C TYR A 57 -17.18 12.77 -29.03
N VAL A 58 -17.29 12.44 -27.75
CA VAL A 58 -16.94 13.31 -26.63
C VAL A 58 -15.79 12.68 -25.87
N TYR A 59 -14.77 13.45 -25.52
CA TYR A 59 -13.73 12.98 -24.60
C TYR A 59 -14.32 12.82 -23.21
N LYS A 60 -14.26 11.61 -22.65
CA LYS A 60 -14.79 11.29 -21.31
C LYS A 60 -13.73 11.34 -20.21
N GLY A 61 -12.48 11.64 -20.56
CA GLY A 61 -11.34 11.39 -19.69
C GLY A 61 -10.82 9.97 -19.88
N ASP A 62 -9.55 9.75 -19.57
CA ASP A 62 -9.08 8.39 -19.36
C ASP A 62 -9.70 7.91 -18.05
N GLN A 63 -10.80 7.14 -18.13
CA GLN A 63 -11.35 6.47 -16.95
C GLN A 63 -10.50 5.28 -16.51
N ARG A 64 -9.41 4.98 -17.23
CA ARG A 64 -8.19 4.63 -16.52
C ARG A 64 -7.76 5.92 -15.82
N VAL A 65 -8.37 6.19 -14.68
CA VAL A 65 -7.55 6.67 -13.57
C VAL A 65 -6.44 5.64 -13.56
N SER A 66 -5.27 5.99 -14.13
CA SER A 66 -4.09 5.39 -13.61
C SER A 66 -4.19 5.79 -12.15
N LEU A 67 -4.74 4.90 -11.32
CA LEU A 67 -4.18 4.70 -10.00
C LEU A 67 -2.71 4.79 -10.30
N ASP A 68 -2.11 5.89 -9.89
CA ASP A 68 -0.72 6.12 -10.19
C ASP A 68 -0.02 5.03 -9.38
N TYR A 69 0.09 3.84 -9.99
CA TYR A 69 0.52 2.64 -9.33
C TYR A 69 1.95 2.85 -8.86
N HIS A 70 2.70 3.67 -9.61
CA HIS A 70 3.99 4.16 -9.18
C HIS A 70 3.86 4.92 -7.86
N ASN A 71 3.03 5.97 -7.76
CA ASN A 71 2.81 6.64 -6.48
C ASN A 71 2.24 5.72 -5.38
N LEU A 72 1.35 4.79 -5.71
CA LEU A 72 0.73 3.86 -4.75
C LEU A 72 1.74 2.89 -4.13
N TYR A 73 2.67 2.38 -4.95
CA TYR A 73 3.65 1.37 -4.56
C TYR A 73 4.97 1.97 -4.08
N GLU A 74 5.36 3.14 -4.60
CA GLU A 74 6.59 3.85 -4.28
C GLU A 74 6.41 4.87 -3.14
N THR A 75 5.19 5.05 -2.61
CA THR A 75 4.97 5.88 -1.41
C THR A 75 5.93 5.42 -0.30
N PRO A 76 6.75 6.31 0.28
CA PRO A 76 7.65 5.98 1.36
C PRO A 76 6.86 5.70 2.65
N ILE A 77 7.35 4.76 3.47
CA ILE A 77 6.69 4.39 4.73
C ILE A 77 6.58 5.58 5.68
N SER A 78 7.47 6.58 5.59
CA SER A 78 7.36 7.83 6.35
C SER A 78 6.01 8.54 6.21
N GLU A 79 5.34 8.44 5.06
CA GLU A 79 4.03 9.08 4.82
C GLU A 79 2.85 8.34 5.45
N ILE A 80 3.01 7.04 5.70
CA ILE A 80 1.95 6.17 6.24
C ILE A 80 2.35 5.50 7.56
N LEU A 81 3.38 6.04 8.22
CA LEU A 81 3.96 5.53 9.46
C LEU A 81 2.91 5.52 10.57
N GLN A 82 2.88 4.45 11.34
CA GLN A 82 2.03 4.34 12.53
C GLN A 82 2.86 4.35 13.81
N PRO A 83 2.33 4.88 14.93
CA PRO A 83 3.00 4.77 16.21
C PRO A 83 3.19 3.32 16.63
N ALA A 84 4.39 3.00 17.13
CA ALA A 84 4.70 1.70 17.71
C ALA A 84 4.28 1.64 19.18
N ALA A 85 3.73 0.49 19.60
CA ALA A 85 3.52 0.20 21.01
C ALA A 85 4.74 -0.56 21.53
N VAL A 86 5.49 0.06 22.44
CA VAL A 86 6.78 -0.43 22.94
C VAL A 86 6.66 -0.86 24.40
N ILE A 87 7.34 -1.95 24.79
CA ILE A 87 7.49 -2.43 26.17
C ILE A 87 8.96 -2.75 26.46
N LYS A 88 9.33 -2.86 27.74
CA LYS A 88 10.64 -3.35 28.13
C LYS A 88 10.69 -4.89 28.12
N ASP A 89 11.88 -5.46 28.08
CA ASP A 89 12.10 -6.90 28.07
C ASP A 89 11.81 -7.58 29.43
N ASP A 90 11.83 -6.81 30.51
CA ASP A 90 11.41 -7.17 31.87
C ASP A 90 9.90 -6.96 32.15
N THR A 91 9.12 -6.50 31.16
CA THR A 91 7.68 -6.32 31.31
C THR A 91 6.99 -7.68 31.47
N SER A 92 6.07 -7.81 32.43
CA SER A 92 5.32 -9.06 32.64
C SER A 92 4.34 -9.33 31.49
N LEU A 93 3.99 -10.61 31.29
CA LEU A 93 3.06 -11.02 30.25
C LEU A 93 1.67 -10.44 30.48
N GLN A 94 1.24 -10.35 31.75
CA GLN A 94 -0.02 -9.71 32.12
C GLN A 94 -0.05 -8.24 31.67
N GLU A 95 0.99 -7.48 31.98
CA GLU A 95 1.10 -6.08 31.55
C GLU A 95 1.16 -5.96 30.02
N ALA A 96 1.90 -6.85 29.35
CA ALA A 96 1.95 -6.92 27.89
C ALA A 96 0.56 -7.15 27.28
N VAL A 97 -0.22 -8.11 27.80
CA VAL A 97 -1.60 -8.36 27.37
C VAL A 97 -2.47 -7.13 27.57
N SER A 98 -2.42 -6.51 28.75
CA SER A 98 -3.16 -5.27 29.04
C SER A 98 -2.79 -4.16 28.06
N LYS A 99 -1.51 -3.95 27.79
CA LYS A 99 -1.04 -2.90 26.88
C LYS A 99 -1.46 -3.17 25.43
N LEU A 100 -1.41 -4.44 25.00
CA LEU A 100 -1.86 -4.85 23.67
C LEU A 100 -3.35 -4.55 23.46
N PHE A 101 -4.17 -4.87 24.47
CA PHE A 101 -5.61 -4.61 24.45
C PHE A 101 -5.94 -3.11 24.51
N LEU A 102 -5.36 -2.39 25.48
CA LEU A 102 -5.63 -0.95 25.67
C LEU A 102 -5.19 -0.09 24.47
N LYS A 103 -4.14 -0.51 23.76
CA LYS A 103 -3.65 0.20 22.56
C LYS A 103 -4.33 -0.29 21.27
N ASP A 104 -5.15 -1.34 21.34
CA ASP A 104 -5.77 -2.00 20.20
C ASP A 104 -4.77 -2.33 19.07
N VAL A 105 -3.69 -3.04 19.43
CA VAL A 105 -2.61 -3.39 18.50
C VAL A 105 -2.42 -4.89 18.38
N GLY A 106 -1.91 -5.36 17.24
CA GLY A 106 -1.62 -6.79 17.03
C GLY A 106 -0.26 -7.27 17.55
N SER A 107 0.64 -6.34 17.88
CA SER A 107 2.01 -6.65 18.29
C SER A 107 2.59 -5.53 19.16
N LEU A 108 3.50 -5.93 20.04
CA LEU A 108 4.31 -5.06 20.90
C LEU A 108 5.79 -5.24 20.51
N TYR A 109 6.51 -4.12 20.47
CA TYR A 109 7.95 -4.09 20.22
C TYR A 109 8.67 -4.04 21.56
N VAL A 110 9.59 -4.97 21.77
CA VAL A 110 10.34 -5.09 23.02
C VAL A 110 11.67 -4.41 22.85
N VAL A 111 11.96 -3.47 23.75
CA VAL A 111 13.23 -2.74 23.77
C VAL A 111 13.99 -2.97 25.07
N ASP A 112 15.30 -2.77 25.01
CA ASP A 112 16.15 -2.72 26.20
C ASP A 112 16.16 -1.34 26.86
N ASP A 113 17.02 -1.16 27.86
CA ASP A 113 17.22 0.11 28.58
C ASP A 113 17.81 1.23 27.72
N GLU A 114 18.48 0.89 26.61
CA GLU A 114 18.98 1.86 25.63
C GLU A 114 17.94 2.20 24.54
N HIS A 115 16.71 1.70 24.67
CA HIS A 115 15.62 1.82 23.69
C HIS A 115 15.90 1.17 22.33
N GLN A 116 16.81 0.19 22.28
CA GLN A 116 17.08 -0.60 21.07
C GLN A 116 16.10 -1.77 20.97
N LEU A 117 15.65 -2.10 19.76
CA LEU A 117 14.76 -3.24 19.53
C LEU A 117 15.49 -4.57 19.81
N VAL A 118 15.04 -5.30 20.83
CA VAL A 118 15.57 -6.63 21.18
C VAL A 118 14.58 -7.75 20.90
N GLY A 119 13.29 -7.41 20.76
CA GLY A 119 12.22 -8.40 20.65
C GLY A 119 10.93 -7.91 20.03
N LEU A 120 10.06 -8.86 19.67
CA LEU A 120 8.70 -8.61 19.22
C LEU A 120 7.75 -9.65 19.84
N ILE A 121 6.61 -9.21 20.33
CA ILE A 121 5.54 -10.08 20.83
C ILE A 121 4.28 -9.84 20.02
N SER A 122 3.75 -10.89 19.39
CA SER A 122 2.46 -10.87 18.72
C SER A 122 1.36 -11.50 19.57
N ARG A 123 0.10 -11.29 19.19
CA ARG A 123 -1.03 -12.04 19.77
C ARG A 123 -0.83 -13.57 19.73
N LYS A 124 -0.18 -14.08 18.68
CA LYS A 124 0.10 -15.52 18.54
C LYS A 124 1.11 -15.99 19.59
N ASP A 125 2.10 -15.18 19.93
CA ASP A 125 3.11 -15.55 20.93
C ASP A 125 2.50 -15.56 22.34
N LEU A 126 1.65 -14.57 22.66
CA LEU A 126 0.89 -14.54 23.92
C LEU A 126 -0.03 -15.77 24.05
N LEU A 127 -0.77 -16.11 22.99
CA LEU A 127 -1.61 -17.30 22.97
C LEU A 127 -0.80 -18.59 23.15
N ARG A 128 0.37 -18.70 22.49
CA ARG A 128 1.26 -19.86 22.68
C ARG A 128 1.78 -19.95 24.11
N ALA A 129 2.09 -18.83 24.74
CA ALA A 129 2.57 -18.81 26.12
C ALA A 129 1.48 -19.24 27.12
N SER A 130 0.21 -18.89 26.88
CA SER A 130 -0.89 -19.26 27.78
C SER A 130 -1.21 -20.75 27.79
N PHE A 131 -1.00 -21.47 26.68
CA PHE A 131 -1.25 -22.92 26.62
C PHE A 131 -0.16 -23.77 27.29
N ASN A 132 1.07 -23.27 27.35
CA ASN A 132 2.22 -24.07 27.75
C ASN A 132 2.61 -23.90 29.23
N ASN A 133 2.03 -22.94 29.94
CA ASN A 133 2.51 -22.55 31.26
C ASN A 133 1.40 -22.22 32.26
N SER A 134 1.40 -22.94 33.38
CA SER A 134 0.46 -22.74 34.50
C SER A 134 0.57 -21.35 35.16
N ASN A 135 1.74 -20.69 35.03
CA ASN A 135 2.05 -19.37 35.60
C ASN A 135 2.39 -18.34 34.51
N ALA A 136 1.67 -18.37 33.38
CA ALA A 136 1.96 -17.48 32.24
C ALA A 136 1.95 -15.99 32.61
N GLU A 137 1.16 -15.56 33.60
CA GLU A 137 0.99 -14.16 33.98
C GLU A 137 2.28 -13.50 34.50
N SER A 138 3.12 -14.23 35.24
CA SER A 138 4.38 -13.73 35.81
C SER A 138 5.58 -13.89 34.89
N MET A 139 5.40 -14.46 33.70
CA MET A 139 6.48 -14.58 32.73
C MET A 139 6.86 -13.21 32.18
N LEU A 140 8.16 -13.03 31.92
CA LEU A 140 8.67 -11.80 31.32
C LEU A 140 8.54 -11.84 29.80
N ALA A 141 8.36 -10.67 29.20
CA ALA A 141 8.31 -10.46 27.76
C ALA A 141 9.50 -11.11 27.05
N SER A 142 10.70 -10.98 27.63
CA SER A 142 11.93 -11.60 27.14
C SER A 142 11.84 -13.11 26.93
N VAL A 143 11.04 -13.84 27.71
CA VAL A 143 10.91 -15.30 27.62
C VAL A 143 10.06 -15.73 26.41
N VAL A 144 9.08 -14.91 26.03
CA VAL A 144 8.06 -15.25 25.03
C VAL A 144 8.33 -14.62 23.66
N MET A 145 9.05 -13.50 23.63
CA MET A 145 9.26 -12.72 22.41
C MET A 145 10.02 -13.48 21.30
N THR A 146 9.73 -13.11 20.06
CA THR A 146 10.65 -13.36 18.95
C THR A 146 11.85 -12.44 19.11
N ARG A 147 13.05 -13.00 19.23
CA ARG A 147 14.29 -12.26 19.51
C ARG A 147 15.00 -11.80 18.24
N MET A 148 15.72 -10.70 18.32
CA MET A 148 16.77 -10.40 17.34
C MET A 148 17.78 -11.57 17.23
N PRO A 149 18.33 -11.84 16.04
CA PRO A 149 18.15 -11.12 14.76
C PRO A 149 16.99 -11.65 13.89
N ASN A 150 16.06 -12.43 14.46
CA ASN A 150 14.97 -13.06 13.68
C ASN A 150 13.81 -12.10 13.35
N ILE A 151 13.88 -10.85 13.80
CA ILE A 151 12.89 -9.83 13.51
C ILE A 151 13.30 -9.11 12.23
N VAL A 152 12.36 -9.01 11.30
CA VAL A 152 12.56 -8.24 10.07
C VAL A 152 12.15 -6.80 10.33
N THR A 153 13.08 -5.88 10.14
CA THR A 153 12.88 -4.44 10.32
C THR A 153 12.90 -3.73 8.96
N VAL A 154 12.32 -2.54 8.90
CA VAL A 154 12.43 -1.63 7.75
C VAL A 154 12.77 -0.22 8.22
N THR A 155 13.27 0.62 7.31
CA THR A 155 13.50 2.04 7.55
C THR A 155 12.39 2.89 6.95
N ALA A 156 12.26 4.15 7.37
CA ALA A 156 11.17 5.03 6.94
C ALA A 156 11.22 5.41 5.44
N ASP A 157 12.40 5.31 4.81
CA ASP A 157 12.63 5.51 3.37
C ASP A 157 12.23 4.28 2.52
N ALA A 158 11.87 3.15 3.14
CA ALA A 158 11.38 1.99 2.40
C ALA A 158 10.03 2.32 1.72
N THR A 159 9.75 1.65 0.60
CA THR A 159 8.52 1.85 -0.15
C THR A 159 7.43 0.88 0.27
N VAL A 160 6.17 1.24 0.04
CA VAL A 160 5.00 0.36 0.27
C VAL A 160 5.20 -1.01 -0.39
N LEU A 161 5.72 -1.04 -1.63
CA LEU A 161 5.99 -2.30 -2.34
C LEU A 161 7.02 -3.17 -1.63
N ALA A 162 8.16 -2.60 -1.26
CA ALA A 162 9.24 -3.33 -0.58
C ALA A 162 8.75 -3.90 0.76
N VAL A 163 8.01 -3.11 1.53
CA VAL A 163 7.41 -3.54 2.79
C VAL A 163 6.36 -4.63 2.57
N GLY A 164 5.49 -4.48 1.58
CA GLY A 164 4.49 -5.49 1.22
C GLY A 164 5.12 -6.84 0.88
N GLN A 165 6.21 -6.83 0.12
CA GLN A 165 6.97 -8.04 -0.21
C GLN A 165 7.58 -8.70 1.04
N LEU A 166 8.13 -7.92 1.98
CA LEU A 166 8.67 -8.44 3.23
C LEU A 166 7.58 -9.06 4.11
N LEU A 167 6.44 -8.38 4.28
CA LEU A 167 5.30 -8.89 5.02
C LEU A 167 4.81 -10.24 4.47
N LEU A 168 4.74 -10.37 3.14
CA LEU A 168 4.35 -11.62 2.47
C LEU A 168 5.42 -12.72 2.63
N LYS A 169 6.68 -12.40 2.33
CA LYS A 169 7.81 -13.34 2.40
C LYS A 169 7.94 -13.96 3.79
N HIS A 170 7.87 -13.12 4.82
CA HIS A 170 8.04 -13.55 6.21
C HIS A 170 6.73 -14.00 6.87
N LYS A 171 5.59 -13.91 6.16
CA LYS A 171 4.26 -14.30 6.65
C LYS A 171 3.90 -13.64 7.99
N VAL A 172 4.26 -12.36 8.13
CA VAL A 172 3.99 -11.52 9.32
C VAL A 172 3.04 -10.38 8.96
N ASP A 173 2.33 -9.84 9.94
CA ASP A 173 1.30 -8.81 9.73
C ASP A 173 1.79 -7.38 9.97
N SER A 174 2.93 -7.24 10.64
CA SER A 174 3.54 -5.95 10.96
C SER A 174 5.06 -6.05 10.91
N LEU A 175 5.71 -4.94 10.54
CA LEU A 175 7.15 -4.76 10.66
C LEU A 175 7.43 -3.52 11.54
N PRO A 176 8.40 -3.59 12.45
CA PRO A 176 8.97 -2.41 13.10
C PRO A 176 9.65 -1.53 12.06
N VAL A 177 9.40 -0.23 12.17
CA VAL A 177 10.15 0.79 11.44
C VAL A 177 11.21 1.34 12.40
N VAL A 178 12.47 1.22 12.01
CA VAL A 178 13.63 1.64 12.82
C VAL A 178 14.36 2.80 12.17
N GLU A 179 15.11 3.56 12.98
CA GLU A 179 16.03 4.57 12.47
C GLU A 179 17.14 3.91 11.62
N LYS A 180 17.62 4.65 10.62
CA LYS A 180 18.70 4.20 9.75
C LYS A 180 20.03 4.20 10.51
N GLY A 181 20.66 3.04 10.62
CA GLY A 181 21.93 2.86 11.32
C GLY A 181 21.94 1.56 12.10
N ASP A 182 22.92 1.41 13.00
CA ASP A 182 23.15 0.15 13.72
C ASP A 182 22.30 0.00 15.00
N ARG A 183 21.65 1.08 15.46
CA ARG A 183 21.02 1.13 16.80
C ARG A 183 19.58 0.61 16.87
N TYR A 184 19.00 0.10 15.78
CA TYR A 184 17.64 -0.50 15.71
C TYR A 184 16.56 0.23 16.55
N GLN A 185 16.64 1.56 16.66
CA GLN A 185 15.73 2.32 17.50
C GLN A 185 14.36 2.37 16.82
N VAL A 186 13.31 1.94 17.52
CA VAL A 186 11.96 1.86 16.97
C VAL A 186 11.36 3.27 16.88
N ILE A 187 11.15 3.75 15.64
CA ILE A 187 10.51 5.05 15.37
C ILE A 187 9.03 4.90 15.00
N GLY A 188 8.59 3.69 14.68
CA GLY A 188 7.19 3.40 14.40
C GLY A 188 6.98 1.97 13.93
N LYS A 189 5.84 1.74 13.29
CA LYS A 189 5.48 0.45 12.72
C LYS A 189 4.73 0.63 11.40
N ILE A 190 4.72 -0.42 10.63
CA ILE A 190 3.85 -0.57 9.47
C ILE A 190 3.14 -1.91 9.52
N THR A 191 1.88 -1.96 9.06
CA THR A 191 1.04 -3.17 9.08
C THR A 191 0.43 -3.43 7.71
N LYS A 192 0.06 -4.69 7.44
CA LYS A 192 -0.75 -5.03 6.25
C LYS A 192 -2.02 -4.20 6.16
N ASN A 193 -2.70 -4.00 7.29
CA ASN A 193 -3.93 -3.21 7.35
C ASN A 193 -3.69 -1.74 7.01
N ARG A 194 -2.57 -1.15 7.43
CA ARG A 194 -2.24 0.23 7.06
C ARG A 194 -1.95 0.41 5.58
N ILE A 195 -1.24 -0.55 4.97
CA ILE A 195 -1.03 -0.59 3.51
C ILE A 195 -2.38 -0.71 2.80
N PHE A 196 -3.27 -1.58 3.29
CA PHE A 196 -4.62 -1.71 2.73
C PHE A 196 -5.42 -0.39 2.84
N GLN A 197 -5.41 0.27 4.00
CA GLN A 197 -6.03 1.59 4.18
C GLN A 197 -5.48 2.61 3.19
N HIS A 198 -4.16 2.67 3.02
CA HIS A 198 -3.51 3.56 2.06
C HIS A 198 -4.01 3.31 0.62
N PHE A 199 -4.21 2.04 0.25
CA PHE A 199 -4.76 1.71 -1.07
C PHE A 199 -6.19 2.17 -1.25
N ILE A 200 -7.05 2.06 -0.23
CA ILE A 200 -8.42 2.56 -0.29
C ILE A 200 -8.46 4.10 -0.32
N GLU A 201 -7.68 4.76 0.53
CA GLU A 201 -7.57 6.23 0.63
C GLU A 201 -7.09 6.91 -0.68
N LYS A 202 -6.35 6.19 -1.53
CA LYS A 202 -5.83 6.71 -2.81
C LYS A 202 -6.72 6.38 -4.02
N VAL A 203 -7.73 5.53 -3.84
CA VAL A 203 -8.72 5.19 -4.87
C VAL A 203 -9.92 6.13 -4.84
N GLU A 204 -10.24 6.70 -3.67
CA GLU A 204 -11.24 7.76 -3.47
C GLU A 204 -10.72 9.16 -3.84
#